data_AF-A0A087TQ64-F1
#
_entry.id   AF-A0A087TQ64-F1
#
_cell.length_a   1.000
_cell.length_b   1.000
_cell.length_c   1.000
_cell.angle_alpha   90.00
_cell.angle_beta   90.00
_cell.angle_gamma   90.00
#
_symmetry.space_group_name_H-M   'P 1'
#
loop_
_entity.id
_entity.type
_entity.pdbx_description
1 polymer ?
#
loop_
_entity_poly.entity_id
_entity_poly.type
_entity_poly.pdbx_seq_one_letter_code
_entity_poly.pdbx_strand_id
1 'polypeptide(L)'
;MMKAKLTVDVLSKILPMYRRLATNELLARCMFGKIQNTNESLHSAIWKNCTKETFVSKNILKMAVITAISDFSFGRLNTLGYGTGR
;
A
#
# COMPACT_ATOMS: atom_id res chain seq x y z
N MET A 1 2.48 -15.33 32.81
CA MET A 1 3.06 -14.50 31.73
C MET A 1 4.57 -14.64 31.78
N MET A 2 5.21 -15.14 30.71
CA MET A 2 6.67 -15.19 30.64
C MET A 2 7.23 -13.76 30.56
N LYS A 3 8.01 -13.35 31.58
CA LYS A 3 8.78 -12.11 31.53
C LYS A 3 10.12 -12.41 30.86
N ALA A 4 10.22 -12.15 29.56
CA ALA A 4 11.50 -12.18 28.86
C ALA A 4 12.28 -10.89 29.18
N LYS A 5 13.49 -11.01 29.73
CA LYS A 5 14.42 -9.88 29.86
C LYS A 5 14.98 -9.58 28.47
N LEU A 6 14.59 -8.47 27.89
CA LEU A 6 15.18 -7.99 26.64
C LEU A 6 16.63 -7.58 26.92
N THR A 7 17.60 -8.18 26.23
CA THR A 7 19.00 -7.76 26.32
C THR A 7 19.19 -6.44 25.58
N VAL A 8 20.24 -5.69 25.94
CA VAL A 8 20.56 -4.41 25.29
C VAL A 8 20.81 -4.59 23.79
N ASP A 9 21.40 -5.70 23.38
CA ASP A 9 21.61 -6.04 21.95
C ASP A 9 20.31 -6.29 21.18
N VAL A 10 19.35 -6.98 21.80
CA VAL A 10 18.03 -7.19 21.18
C VAL A 10 17.26 -5.88 21.12
N LEU A 11 17.34 -5.06 22.18
CA LEU A 11 16.71 -3.75 22.21
C LEU A 11 17.29 -2.81 21.14
N SER A 12 18.61 -2.80 20.93
CA SER A 12 19.26 -1.94 19.93
C SER A 12 18.80 -2.27 18.50
N LYS A 13 18.45 -3.53 18.23
CA LYS A 13 17.93 -3.99 16.93
C LYS A 13 16.44 -3.70 16.75
N ILE A 14 15.63 -3.87 17.81
CA ILE A 14 14.17 -3.73 17.72
C ILE A 14 13.71 -2.28 17.84
N LEU A 15 14.36 -1.47 18.68
CA LEU A 15 13.93 -0.10 18.98
C LEU A 15 13.82 0.81 17.75
N PRO A 16 14.76 0.78 16.77
CA PRO A 16 14.63 1.56 15.54
C PRO A 16 13.40 1.16 14.72
N MET A 17 13.10 -0.14 14.61
CA MET A 17 11.92 -0.63 13.91
C MET A 17 10.64 -0.24 14.64
N TYR A 18 10.61 -0.40 15.96
CA TYR A 18 9.47 0.03 16.77
C TYR A 18 9.19 1.52 16.59
N ARG A 19 10.21 2.38 16.70
CA ARG A 19 10.07 3.82 16.52
C ARG A 19 9.56 4.18 15.13
N ARG A 20 10.08 3.51 14.08
CA ARG A 20 9.61 3.71 12.71
C ARG A 20 8.14 3.29 12.54
N LEU A 21 7.71 2.20 13.16
CA LEU A 21 6.32 1.72 13.07
C LEU A 21 5.35 2.55 13.93
N ALA A 22 5.85 3.17 15.00
CA ALA A 22 5.07 3.98 15.93
C ALA A 22 4.99 5.47 15.55
N THR A 23 5.48 5.88 14.37
CA THR A 23 5.37 7.27 13.91
C THR A 23 3.92 7.68 13.68
N ASN A 24 3.58 8.93 14.03
CA ASN A 24 2.24 9.48 13.86
C ASN A 24 1.80 9.49 12.38
N GLU A 25 2.74 9.63 11.45
CA GLU A 25 2.50 9.63 10.02
C GLU A 25 1.99 8.26 9.52
N LEU A 26 2.56 7.16 10.03
CA LEU A 26 2.06 5.81 9.75
C LEU A 26 0.71 5.55 10.44
N LEU A 27 0.57 6.00 11.68
CA LEU A 27 -0.70 5.87 12.41
C LEU A 27 -1.84 6.59 11.69
N ALA A 28 -1.60 7.82 11.20
CA ALA A 28 -2.58 8.60 10.45
C ALA A 28 -3.08 7.88 9.19
N ARG A 29 -2.23 7.08 8.51
CA ARG A 29 -2.66 6.25 7.36
C ARG A 29 -3.64 5.15 7.77
N CYS A 30 -3.50 4.60 8.97
CA CYS A 30 -4.37 3.56 9.52
C CYS A 30 -5.70 4.12 10.06
N MET A 31 -5.74 5.39 10.47
CA MET A 31 -6.93 6.03 11.04
C MET A 31 -8.12 6.14 10.07
N PHE A 32 -7.90 6.01 8.77
CA PHE A 32 -8.97 6.09 7.76
C PHE A 32 -9.81 4.81 7.61
N GLY A 33 -9.57 3.77 8.44
CA GLY A 33 -10.39 2.55 8.44
C GLY A 33 -10.33 1.73 7.15
N LYS A 34 -9.36 2.01 6.26
CA LYS A 34 -9.14 1.21 5.05
C LYS A 34 -8.43 -0.07 5.47
N ILE A 35 -9.17 -1.18 5.42
CA ILE A 35 -8.64 -2.50 5.74
C ILE A 35 -7.42 -2.75 4.82
N GLN A 36 -6.27 -3.03 5.43
CA GLN A 36 -5.04 -3.41 4.74
C GLN A 36 -5.13 -4.85 4.21
N ASN A 37 -6.19 -5.20 3.48
CA ASN A 37 -6.13 -6.39 2.64
C ASN A 37 -5.47 -5.98 1.33
N THR A 38 -4.17 -6.24 1.23
CA THR A 38 -3.35 -6.00 0.04
C THR A 38 -4.02 -6.55 -1.23
N ASN A 39 -4.72 -7.68 -1.13
CA ASN A 39 -5.42 -8.29 -2.26
C ASN A 39 -6.65 -7.46 -2.69
N GLU A 40 -7.47 -7.01 -1.74
CA GLU A 40 -8.60 -6.12 -2.07
C GLU A 40 -8.14 -4.77 -2.62
N SER A 41 -7.05 -4.21 -2.08
CA SER A 41 -6.49 -2.96 -2.58
C SER A 41 -5.97 -3.11 -4.01
N LEU A 42 -5.28 -4.21 -4.31
CA LEU A 42 -4.79 -4.49 -5.67
C LEU A 42 -5.95 -4.76 -6.63
N HIS A 43 -6.93 -5.56 -6.23
CA HIS A 43 -8.13 -5.82 -7.02
C HIS A 43 -8.89 -4.53 -7.32
N SER A 44 -9.05 -3.64 -6.33
CA SER A 44 -9.67 -2.33 -6.52
C SER A 44 -8.92 -1.47 -7.54
N ALA A 45 -7.58 -1.48 -7.51
CA ALA A 45 -6.75 -0.78 -8.49
C ALA A 45 -6.92 -1.36 -9.92
N ILE A 46 -6.98 -2.68 -10.06
CA ILE A 46 -7.24 -3.36 -11.34
C ILE A 46 -8.63 -2.97 -11.87
N TRP A 47 -9.67 -3.06 -11.02
CA TRP A 47 -11.05 -2.74 -11.40
C TRP A 47 -11.26 -1.25 -11.73
N LYS A 48 -10.44 -0.36 -11.17
CA LYS A 48 -10.43 1.06 -11.53
C LYS A 48 -9.89 1.30 -12.95
N ASN A 49 -8.94 0.49 -13.40
CA ASN A 49 -8.34 0.59 -14.74
C ASN A 49 -9.13 -0.19 -15.81
N CYS A 50 -9.75 -1.30 -15.42
CA CYS A 50 -10.58 -2.13 -16.29
C CYS A 50 -11.77 -2.64 -15.47
N THR A 51 -12.96 -2.08 -15.70
CA THR A 51 -14.14 -2.44 -14.92
C THR A 51 -14.59 -3.88 -15.23
N LYS A 52 -15.25 -4.55 -14.28
CA LYS A 52 -15.68 -5.95 -14.44
C LYS A 52 -16.82 -6.10 -15.43
N GLU A 53 -17.53 -5.02 -15.67
CA GLU A 53 -18.74 -4.94 -16.47
C GLU A 53 -18.41 -4.75 -17.95
N THR A 54 -17.16 -4.41 -18.28
CA THR A 54 -16.73 -4.15 -19.66
C THR A 54 -15.95 -5.33 -20.21
N PHE A 55 -16.39 -5.86 -21.35
CA PHE A 55 -15.61 -6.85 -22.09
C PHE A 55 -14.44 -6.15 -22.81
N VAL A 56 -13.21 -6.56 -22.50
CA VAL A 56 -11.99 -6.05 -23.14
C VAL A 56 -11.17 -7.18 -23.73
N SER A 57 -10.33 -6.86 -24.72
CA SER A 57 -9.38 -7.83 -25.25
C SER A 57 -8.35 -8.24 -24.18
N LYS A 58 -7.81 -9.46 -24.30
CA LYS A 58 -6.77 -9.98 -23.40
C LYS A 58 -5.57 -9.05 -23.24
N ASN A 59 -5.20 -8.34 -24.30
CA ASN A 59 -4.06 -7.42 -24.28
C ASN A 59 -4.36 -6.17 -23.44
N ILE A 60 -5.57 -5.63 -23.54
CA ILE A 60 -6.00 -4.47 -22.72
C ILE A 60 -6.05 -4.87 -21.24
N LEU A 61 -6.62 -6.04 -20.93
CA LEU A 61 -6.66 -6.55 -19.54
C LEU A 61 -5.26 -6.70 -18.95
N LYS A 62 -4.31 -7.28 -19.71
CA LYS A 62 -2.91 -7.40 -19.28
C LYS A 62 -2.28 -6.05 -18.97
N MET A 63 -2.47 -5.06 -19.85
CA MET A 63 -1.95 -3.72 -19.63
C MET A 63 -2.54 -3.08 -18.37
N ALA A 64 -3.86 -3.18 -18.16
CA ALA A 64 -4.52 -2.65 -16.97
C ALA A 64 -4.00 -3.26 -15.67
N VAL A 65 -3.74 -4.58 -15.66
CA VAL A 65 -3.16 -5.30 -14.53
C VAL A 65 -1.72 -4.87 -14.26
N ILE A 66 -0.87 -4.80 -15.30
CA ILE A 66 0.52 -4.36 -15.17
C ILE A 66 0.58 -2.94 -14.59
N THR A 67 -0.23 -2.02 -15.12
CA THR A 67 -0.30 -0.65 -14.61
C THR A 67 -0.78 -0.60 -13.16
N ALA A 68 -1.80 -1.39 -12.80
CA ALA A 68 -2.31 -1.43 -11.43
C ALA A 68 -1.27 -1.97 -10.43
N ILE A 69 -0.49 -2.99 -10.82
CA ILE A 69 0.61 -3.53 -10.00
C ILE A 69 1.71 -2.48 -9.83
N SER A 70 2.13 -1.82 -10.91
CA SER A 70 3.13 -0.76 -10.86
C SER A 70 2.71 0.39 -9.92
N ASP A 71 1.46 0.86 -10.05
CA ASP A 71 0.89 1.88 -9.17
C ASP A 71 0.83 1.43 -7.70
N PHE A 72 0.52 0.16 -7.45
CA PHE A 72 0.41 -0.40 -6.11
C PHE A 72 1.79 -0.54 -5.45
N SER A 73 2.79 -1.01 -6.20
CA SER A 73 4.14 -1.27 -5.69
C SER A 73 4.99 -0.01 -5.50
N PHE A 74 4.90 0.94 -6.43
CA PHE A 74 5.72 2.17 -6.38
C PHE A 74 4.96 3.38 -5.81
N GLY A 75 3.66 3.24 -5.60
CA GLY A 75 2.77 4.37 -5.35
C GLY A 75 2.51 5.14 -6.65
N ARG A 76 1.35 5.79 -6.72
CA ARG A 76 1.02 6.66 -7.85
C ARG A 76 1.82 7.96 -7.72
N LEU A 77 2.65 8.31 -8.71
CA LEU A 77 3.46 9.55 -8.76
C LEU A 77 2.62 10.84 -8.91
N ASN A 78 1.41 10.89 -8.36
CA ASN A 78 0.52 12.04 -8.45
C ASN A 78 0.83 13.13 -7.40
N THR A 79 1.92 13.00 -6.65
CA THR A 79 2.39 14.02 -5.70
C THR A 79 3.43 14.97 -6.32
N LEU A 80 3.77 14.83 -7.62
CA LEU A 80 4.56 15.83 -8.35
C LEU A 80 3.69 16.61 -9.34
N GLY A 81 2.91 17.57 -8.81
CA GLY A 81 2.86 18.93 -9.33
C GLY A 81 2.41 19.23 -10.77
N TYR A 82 1.76 18.33 -11.51
CA TYR A 82 1.17 18.71 -12.80
C TYR A 82 -0.25 18.17 -12.99
N GLY A 83 -1.21 19.10 -12.86
CA GLY A 83 -2.44 19.13 -13.66
C GLY A 83 -3.50 18.07 -13.37
N THR A 84 -4.25 18.22 -12.28
CA THR A 84 -5.64 17.75 -12.27
C THR A 84 -6.53 18.85 -12.82
N GLY A 85 -6.63 18.91 -14.15
CA GLY A 85 -7.83 19.42 -14.81
C GLY A 85 -8.84 18.28 -14.91
N ARG A 86 -9.68 18.16 -13.90
CA ARG A 86 -11.00 17.55 -13.98
C ARG A 86 -11.96 18.43 -13.21
#